data_AF-A0AAX1D5L3-F1
#
_entry.id   AF-A0AAX1D5L3-F1
#
_cell.length_a   1.000
_cell.length_b   1.000
_cell.length_c   1.000
_cell.angle_alpha   90.00
_cell.angle_beta   90.00
_cell.angle_gamma   90.00
#
_symmetry.space_group_name_H-M   'P 1'
#
loop_
_entity.id
_entity.type
_entity.pdbx_description
1 polymer ?
#
loop_
_entity_poly.entity_id
_entity_poly.type
_entity_poly.pdbx_seq_one_letter_code
_entity_poly.pdbx_strand_id
1 'polypeptide(L)' 'MHRDEIQKLGAQAARDGLTLWDCPYYRAAAMPGHTGESITEWRGKVEAWEAGFLAETRSWNPPRGTPPPAGQARRPVH' A
#
# COMPACT_ATOMS: atom_id res chain seq x y z
N MET A 1 -4.07 10.83 -12.33
CA MET A 1 -2.97 9.90 -12.01
C MET A 1 -3.21 8.62 -12.77
N HIS A 2 -2.21 8.14 -13.52
CA HIS A 2 -2.32 6.86 -14.20
C HIS A 2 -2.12 5.69 -13.24
N ARG A 3 -2.81 4.58 -13.48
CA ARG A 3 -2.73 3.34 -12.68
C ARG A 3 -1.29 2.88 -12.46
N ASP A 4 -0.43 3.02 -13.46
CA ASP A 4 0.99 2.67 -13.40
C ASP A 4 1.79 3.52 -12.42
N GLU A 5 1.46 4.81 -12.29
CA GLU A 5 2.12 5.70 -11.32
C GLU A 5 1.74 5.30 -9.89
N ILE A 6 0.48 4.93 -9.70
CA ILE A 6 -0.03 4.52 -8.40
C ILE A 6 0.60 3.20 -7.95
N GLN A 7 0.80 2.26 -8.88
CA GLN A 7 1.56 1.04 -8.62
C GLN A 7 3.01 1.34 -8.25
N LYS A 8 3.68 2.26 -8.94
CA LYS A 8 5.05 2.67 -8.59
C LYS A 8 5.11 3.30 -7.21
N LEU A 9 4.12 4.10 -6.82
CA LEU A 9 4.02 4.66 -5.46
C LEU A 9 3.87 3.56 -4.40
N GLY A 10 3.03 2.55 -4.66
CA GLY A 10 2.90 1.39 -3.77
C GLY A 10 4.19 0.61 -3.62
N ALA A 11 4.87 0.34 -4.74
CA ALA A 11 6.16 -0.35 -4.73
C ALA A 11 7.23 0.47 -3.98
N GLN A 12 7.26 1.79 -4.17
CA GLN A 12 8.18 2.65 -3.43
C GLN A 12 7.88 2.67 -1.93
N ALA A 13 6.61 2.69 -1.53
CA ALA A 13 6.22 2.63 -0.12
C ALA A 13 6.69 1.32 0.55
N ALA A 14 6.60 0.19 -0.15
CA ALA A 14 7.14 -1.08 0.33
C ALA A 14 8.67 -1.04 0.47
N ARG A 15 9.39 -0.44 -0.50
CA ARG A 15 10.85 -0.23 -0.42
C ARG A 15 11.26 0.65 0.78
N ASP A 16 10.46 1.66 1.08
CA ASP A 16 10.68 2.59 2.19
C ASP A 16 10.35 1.95 3.57
N GLY A 17 9.77 0.74 3.58
CA GLY A 17 9.37 0.05 4.81
C GLY A 17 8.05 0.54 5.40
N LEU A 18 7.24 1.26 4.62
CA LEU A 18 5.88 1.64 5.02
C LEU A 18 4.96 0.41 5.10
N THR A 19 3.77 0.62 5.63
CA THR A 19 2.73 -0.43 5.72
C THR A 19 1.56 -0.12 4.81
N LEU A 20 0.68 -1.10 4.59
CA LEU A 20 -0.58 -0.91 3.85
C LEU A 20 -1.42 0.27 4.41
N TRP A 21 -1.32 0.54 5.72
CA TRP A 21 -2.04 1.66 6.37
C TRP A 21 -1.50 3.04 6.00
N ASP A 22 -0.27 3.11 5.49
CA ASP A 22 0.33 4.35 5.00
C ASP A 22 -0.14 4.70 3.58
N CYS A 23 -1.07 3.92 3.03
CA CYS A 23 -1.70 4.20 1.75
C CYS A 23 -2.32 5.62 1.76
N PRO A 24 -1.87 6.53 0.88
CA PRO A 24 -2.34 7.92 0.88
C PRO A 24 -3.84 8.03 0.60
N TYR A 25 -4.42 7.03 -0.07
CA TYR A 25 -5.84 6.98 -0.41
C TYR A 25 -6.75 6.63 0.78
N TYR A 26 -6.20 6.12 1.89
CA TYR A 26 -6.95 5.91 3.14
C TYR A 26 -7.10 7.19 3.97
N ARG A 27 -6.35 8.24 3.65
CA ARG A 27 -6.50 9.53 4.35
C ARG A 27 -7.86 10.14 4.03
N ALA A 28 -8.48 10.76 5.04
CA ALA A 28 -9.78 11.44 4.90
C ALA A 28 -9.80 12.43 3.72
N ALA A 29 -8.70 13.15 3.50
CA ALA A 29 -8.55 14.09 2.39
C ALA A 29 -8.61 13.45 0.99
N ALA A 30 -8.35 12.14 0.89
CA ALA A 30 -8.42 11.37 -0.35
C ALA A 30 -9.69 10.51 -0.45
N MET A 31 -10.57 10.54 0.56
CA MET A 31 -11.82 9.79 0.52
C MET A 31 -12.79 10.40 -0.51
N PRO A 32 -13.59 9.56 -1.18
CA PRO A 32 -14.54 10.02 -2.21
C PRO A 32 -15.57 11.01 -1.67
N GLY A 33 -15.91 10.92 -0.37
CA GLY A 33 -16.80 11.90 0.28
C GLY A 33 -16.18 13.29 0.48
N HIS A 34 -14.86 13.46 0.29
CA HIS A 34 -14.16 14.75 0.38
C HIS A 34 -13.71 15.26 -0.98
N THR A 35 -13.25 14.37 -1.86
CA THR A 35 -12.80 14.74 -3.21
C THR A 35 -13.94 14.89 -4.20
N GLY A 36 -15.12 14.33 -3.89
CA GLY A 36 -16.24 14.25 -4.83
C GLY A 36 -16.03 13.22 -5.94
N GLU A 37 -14.99 12.38 -5.86
CA GLU A 37 -14.76 11.33 -6.85
C GLU A 37 -15.72 10.14 -6.65
N SER A 38 -15.90 9.36 -7.71
CA SER A 38 -16.68 8.13 -7.63
C SER A 38 -15.93 7.10 -6.78
N ILE A 39 -16.66 6.39 -5.91
CA ILE A 39 -16.11 5.25 -5.12
C ILE A 39 -15.35 4.26 -6.01
N THR A 40 -15.82 4.01 -7.23
CA THR A 40 -15.16 3.11 -8.19
C THR A 40 -13.78 3.60 -8.60
N GLU A 41 -13.62 4.89 -8.87
CA GLU A 41 -12.31 5.46 -9.22
C GLU A 41 -11.36 5.42 -8.03
N TRP A 42 -11.86 5.77 -6.84
CA TRP A 42 -11.07 5.71 -5.61
C TRP A 42 -10.59 4.29 -5.32
N ARG A 43 -11.49 3.29 -5.42
CA ARG A 43 -11.14 1.87 -5.26
C ARG A 43 -10.07 1.46 -6.27
N GLY A 44 -10.21 1.87 -7.53
CA GLY A 44 -9.20 1.59 -8.56
C GLY A 44 -7.81 2.14 -8.21
N LYS A 45 -7.73 3.30 -7.56
CA LYS A 45 -6.47 3.86 -7.06
C LYS A 45 -5.91 3.06 -5.89
N VAL A 46 -6.74 2.71 -4.91
CA VAL A 46 -6.35 1.88 -3.77
C VAL A 46 -5.80 0.53 -4.26
N GLU A 47 -6.56 -0.18 -5.12
CA GLU A 47 -6.17 -1.48 -5.65
C GLU A 47 -4.87 -1.42 -6.47
N ALA A 48 -4.67 -0.34 -7.24
CA ALA A 48 -3.43 -0.13 -7.97
C ALA A 48 -2.23 0.08 -7.02
N TRP A 49 -2.43 0.83 -5.94
CA TRP A 49 -1.38 1.08 -4.96
C TRP A 49 -1.02 -0.21 -4.23
N GLU A 50 -2.03 -0.94 -3.76
CA GLU A 50 -1.85 -2.23 -3.10
C GLU A 50 -1.17 -3.25 -4.00
N ALA A 51 -1.51 -3.30 -5.30
CA ALA A 51 -0.86 -4.19 -6.25
C ALA A 51 0.66 -3.94 -6.35
N GLY A 52 1.07 -2.66 -6.44
CA GLY A 52 2.48 -2.30 -6.46
C GLY A 52 3.21 -2.59 -5.15
N PHE A 53 2.55 -2.27 -4.02
CA PHE A 53 3.08 -2.53 -2.68
C PHE A 53 3.29 -4.02 -2.43
N LEU A 54 2.30 -4.86 -2.77
CA LEU A 54 2.37 -6.31 -2.61
C LEU A 54 3.38 -6.95 -3.55
N ALA A 55 3.48 -6.47 -4.80
CA ALA A 55 4.47 -6.98 -5.75
C ALA A 55 5.90 -6.76 -5.25
N GLU A 56 6.19 -5.58 -4.70
CA GLU A 56 7.49 -5.29 -4.11
C GLU A 56 7.70 -6.07 -2.81
N THR A 57 6.73 -6.06 -1.89
CA THR A 57 6.84 -6.78 -0.60
C THR A 57 7.06 -8.28 -0.80
N ARG A 58 6.43 -8.88 -1.83
CA ARG A 58 6.61 -10.29 -2.18
C ARG A 58 7.95 -10.58 -2.85
N SER A 59 8.50 -9.60 -3.57
CA SER A 59 9.83 -9.68 -4.18
C SER A 59 10.94 -9.34 -3.19
N TRP A 60 10.60 -8.69 -2.07
CA TRP A 60 11.55 -8.26 -1.06
C TRP A 60 11.96 -9.44 -0.17
N ASN A 61 13.20 -9.89 -0.37
CA ASN A 61 13.89 -10.77 0.57
C ASN A 61 14.70 -9.86 1.52
N PRO A 62 14.26 -9.62 2.77
CA PRO A 62 14.97 -8.72 3.65
C PRO A 62 16.35 -9.30 4.00
N PRO A 63 17.41 -8.48 4.11
CA PRO A 63 18.63 -8.91 4.80
C PRO A 63 18.26 -9.31 6.23
N ARG A 64 18.84 -10.42 6.72
CA ARG A 64 18.56 -10.98 8.06
C ARG A 64 18.69 -9.89 9.14
N GLY A 65 17.58 -9.34 9.60
CA GLY A 65 17.56 -8.33 10.66
C GLY A 65 16.49 -7.25 10.54
N THR A 66 15.94 -6.99 9.35
CA THR A 66 14.79 -6.06 9.22
C THR A 66 13.49 -6.82 9.46
N PRO A 67 12.70 -6.46 10.48
CA PRO A 67 11.37 -7.04 10.65
C PRO A 67 10.52 -6.68 9.42
N PRO A 68 9.72 -7.62 8.90
CA PRO A 68 8.74 -7.30 7.87
C PRO A 68 7.84 -6.16 8.37
N PRO A 69 7.27 -5.34 7.48
CA PRO A 69 6.37 -4.26 7.86
C PRO A 69 5.32 -4.85 8.82
N ALA A 70 5.21 -4.24 10.00
CA ALA A 70 4.59 -4.82 11.21
C ALA A 70 3.09 -5.19 11.07
N GLY A 71 2.50 -5.07 9.87
CA GLY A 71 1.17 -5.56 9.52
C GLY A 71 1.11 -7.03 9.08
N GLN A 72 2.24 -7.74 8.92
CA GLN A 72 2.26 -9.15 8.51
C GLN A 72 2.91 -10.08 9.55
N ALA A 73 3.06 -9.62 10.80
CA ALA A 73 3.40 -10.50 11.91
C ALA A 73 2.18 -11.36 12.25
N ARG A 74 2.10 -12.54 11.61
CA ARG A 74 1.30 -13.66 12.11
C ARG A 74 1.70 -13.85 13.57
N ARG A 75 0.80 -13.44 14.48
CA ARG A 75 0.94 -13.65 15.93
C ARG A 75 1.24 -15.14 16.14
N PRO A 76 2.32 -15.53 16.83
CA PRO A 76 2.40 -16.89 17.33
C PRO A 76 1.26 -17.05 18.33
N VAL A 77 0.30 -17.94 18.01
CA VAL A 77 -0.61 -18.47 19.03
C VAL A 77 0.22 -19.44 19.88
N HIS A 78 0.05 -19.32 21.19
CA HIS A 78 0.78 -20.00 22.25
C HIS A 78 0.95 -21.51 22.05
#